data_AF-A0A4R1VQZ6-F1
#
_entry.id   AF-A0A4R1VQZ6-F1
#
_cell.length_a   1.000
_cell.length_b   1.000
_cell.length_c   1.000
_cell.angle_alpha   90.00
_cell.angle_beta   90.00
_cell.angle_gamma   90.00
#
_symmetry.space_group_name_H-M   'P 1'
#
loop_
_entity.id
_entity.type
_entity.pdbx_description
1 polymer ?
#
loop_
_entity_poly.entity_id
_entity_poly.type
_entity_poly.pdbx_seq_one_letter_code
_entity_poly.pdbx_strand_id
1 'polypeptide(L)'
;MTAIITSLRSDLEAIADSINVGGADYEIWACRFSEACGGYFSTLDPDQRRAAIGIASDLGYRTPEEEPEYNPGVCWRSGINSAYCHCGHHE
;
A
#
# COMPACT_ATOMS: atom_id res chain seq x y z
N MET A 1 11.93 21.62 -9.23
CA MET A 1 11.23 20.33 -9.45
C MET A 1 11.85 19.19 -8.66
N THR A 2 13.17 19.07 -8.54
CA THR A 2 13.85 17.96 -7.85
C THR A 2 13.52 17.84 -6.35
N ALA A 3 13.46 18.96 -5.63
CA ALA A 3 13.15 18.94 -4.19
C ALA A 3 11.73 18.41 -3.86
N ILE A 4 10.75 18.69 -4.73
CA ILE A 4 9.37 18.23 -4.56
C ILE A 4 9.31 16.71 -4.79
N ILE A 5 9.95 16.21 -5.84
CA ILE A 5 10.04 14.76 -6.12
C ILE A 5 10.69 14.00 -4.96
N THR A 6 11.78 14.55 -4.39
CA THR A 6 12.45 13.95 -3.23
C THR A 6 11.53 13.93 -2.00
N SER A 7 10.80 15.00 -1.72
CA SER A 7 9.83 15.05 -0.62
C SER A 7 8.72 14.02 -0.79
N LEU A 8 8.10 13.95 -1.97
CA LEU A 8 7.05 12.97 -2.27
C LEU A 8 7.55 11.53 -2.09
N ARG A 9 8.79 11.25 -2.50
CA ARG A 9 9.39 9.93 -2.30
C ARG A 9 9.57 9.60 -0.83
N SER A 10 10.13 10.52 -0.05
CA SER A 10 10.32 10.29 1.39
C SER A 10 9.00 10.10 2.13
N ASP A 11 7.95 10.85 1.76
CA ASP A 11 6.61 10.66 2.33
C ASP A 11 6.05 9.26 2.01
N LEU A 12 6.18 8.80 0.76
CA LEU A 12 5.71 7.49 0.34
C LEU A 12 6.51 6.34 0.98
N GLU A 13 7.83 6.50 1.11
CA GLU A 13 8.69 5.56 1.83
C GLU A 13 8.31 5.47 3.32
N ALA A 14 7.99 6.61 3.95
CA ALA A 14 7.51 6.62 5.34
C ALA A 14 6.16 5.92 5.49
N ILE A 15 5.25 6.10 4.53
CA ILE A 15 3.98 5.36 4.49
C ILE A 15 4.24 3.84 4.35
N ALA A 16 5.09 3.46 3.40
CA ALA A 16 5.49 2.07 3.14
C ALA A 16 6.11 1.39 4.37
N ASP A 17 6.96 2.09 5.11
CA ASP A 17 7.57 1.59 6.35
C ASP A 17 6.53 1.47 7.47
N SER A 18 5.64 2.46 7.63
CA SER A 18 4.62 2.47 8.69
C SER A 18 3.62 1.30 8.61
N ILE A 19 3.39 0.77 7.40
CA ILE A 19 2.48 -0.36 7.16
C ILE A 19 3.23 -1.70 7.02
N ASN A 20 4.56 -1.68 7.07
CA ASN A 20 5.39 -2.87 7.03
C ASN A 20 5.34 -3.62 8.36
N VAL A 21 4.38 -4.54 8.47
CA VAL A 21 4.25 -5.43 9.62
C VAL A 21 4.95 -6.73 9.26
N GLY A 22 6.07 -7.02 9.95
CA GLY A 22 6.89 -8.20 9.67
C GLY A 22 6.08 -9.50 9.62
N GLY A 23 6.20 -10.23 8.52
CA GLY A 23 5.53 -11.52 8.29
C GLY A 23 4.25 -11.48 7.45
N ALA A 24 3.80 -10.31 6.99
CA ALA A 24 2.72 -10.22 6.01
C ALA A 24 3.23 -10.54 4.59
N ASP A 25 2.43 -11.26 3.81
CA ASP A 25 2.68 -11.46 2.37
C ASP A 25 2.70 -10.13 1.62
N TYR A 26 3.47 -10.08 0.52
CA TYR A 26 3.68 -8.88 -0.28
C TYR A 26 2.36 -8.28 -0.79
N GLU A 27 1.40 -9.11 -1.17
CA GLU A 27 0.12 -8.68 -1.72
C GLU A 27 -0.74 -7.96 -0.68
N ILE A 28 -0.62 -8.35 0.59
CA ILE A 28 -1.30 -7.71 1.71
C ILE A 28 -0.63 -6.39 2.06
N TRP A 29 0.71 -6.37 2.04
CA TRP A 29 1.47 -5.13 2.14
C TRP A 29 1.09 -4.15 1.02
N ALA A 30 1.05 -4.59 -0.24
CA ALA A 30 0.73 -3.76 -1.39
C ALA A 30 -0.70 -3.21 -1.34
N CYS A 31 -1.67 -4.01 -0.87
CA CYS A 31 -3.04 -3.55 -0.66
C CYS A 31 -3.11 -2.44 0.40
N ARG A 32 -2.53 -2.66 1.59
CA ARG A 32 -2.50 -1.66 2.67
C ARG A 32 -1.77 -0.39 2.25
N PHE A 33 -0.67 -0.53 1.53
CA PHE A 33 0.08 0.59 0.98
C PHE A 33 -0.80 1.42 0.03
N SER A 34 -1.56 0.74 -0.83
CA SER A 34 -2.46 1.39 -1.79
C SER A 34 -3.62 2.13 -1.12
N GLU A 35 -4.22 1.54 -0.09
CA GLU A 35 -5.22 2.22 0.74
C GLU A 35 -4.66 3.46 1.43
N ALA A 36 -3.47 3.36 2.03
CA ALA A 36 -2.80 4.48 2.70
C ALA A 36 -2.43 5.61 1.72
N CYS A 37 -1.97 5.26 0.52
CA CYS A 37 -1.67 6.22 -0.54
C CYS A 37 -2.91 7.01 -1.00
N GLY A 38 -4.10 6.40 -0.98
CA GLY A 38 -5.34 7.10 -1.36
C GLY A 38 -5.61 8.36 -0.54
N GLY A 39 -5.40 8.27 0.77
CA GLY A 39 -5.50 9.41 1.69
C GLY A 39 -4.45 10.49 1.38
N TYR A 40 -3.20 10.07 1.17
CA TYR A 40 -2.09 10.98 0.83
C TYR A 40 -2.31 11.70 -0.51
N PHE A 41 -2.73 11.00 -1.56
CA PHE A 41 -2.98 11.61 -2.86
C PHE A 41 -4.09 12.66 -2.87
N SER A 42 -5.02 12.55 -1.93
CA SER A 42 -6.15 13.49 -1.82
C SER A 42 -5.74 14.86 -1.28
N THR A 43 -4.54 14.98 -0.69
CA THR A 43 -4.00 16.24 -0.15
C THR A 43 -3.09 16.99 -1.13
N LEU A 44 -2.73 16.36 -2.25
CA LEU A 44 -1.79 16.89 -3.22
C LEU A 44 -2.48 17.65 -4.37
N ASP A 45 -1.80 18.66 -4.90
CA ASP A 45 -2.20 19.30 -6.15
C ASP A 45 -2.14 18.31 -7.33
N PRO A 46 -2.93 18.51 -8.40
CA PRO A 46 -3.03 17.54 -9.51
C PRO A 46 -1.69 17.13 -10.14
N ASP A 47 -0.75 18.06 -10.31
CA ASP A 47 0.57 17.75 -10.88
C ASP A 47 1.48 17.00 -9.89
N GLN A 48 1.38 17.31 -8.60
CA GLN A 48 2.10 16.58 -7.55
C GLN A 48 1.53 15.17 -7.39
N ARG A 49 0.21 15.03 -7.43
CA ARG A 49 -0.48 13.74 -7.39
C ARG A 49 -0.03 12.83 -8.53
N ARG A 50 0.08 13.35 -9.75
CA ARG A 50 0.57 12.57 -10.90
C ARG A 50 2.00 12.06 -10.68
N ALA A 51 2.88 12.91 -10.14
CA ALA A 51 4.25 12.51 -9.81
C ALA A 51 4.29 11.50 -8.66
N ALA A 52 3.47 11.70 -7.62
CA ALA A 52 3.38 10.81 -6.46
C ALA A 52 2.88 9.41 -6.85
N ILE A 53 1.88 9.31 -7.73
CA ILE A 53 1.39 8.03 -8.25
C ILE A 53 2.52 7.27 -8.96
N GLY A 54 3.32 7.93 -9.81
CA GLY A 54 4.46 7.29 -10.47
C GLY A 54 5.48 6.73 -9.49
N ILE A 55 5.83 7.50 -8.45
CA ILE A 55 6.76 7.06 -7.39
C ILE A 55 6.15 5.91 -6.58
N ALA A 56 4.86 6.00 -6.24
CA ALA A 56 4.17 4.99 -5.47
C ALA A 56 4.12 3.66 -6.24
N SER A 57 3.91 3.69 -7.56
CA SER A 57 3.96 2.50 -8.41
C SER A 57 5.33 1.80 -8.37
N ASP A 58 6.43 2.55 -8.34
CA ASP A 58 7.78 1.99 -8.18
C ASP A 58 7.97 1.28 -6.82
N LEU A 59 7.23 1.73 -5.79
CA LEU A 59 7.27 1.14 -4.45
C LEU A 59 6.33 -0.07 -4.29
N GLY A 60 5.39 -0.27 -5.21
CA GLY A 60 4.42 -1.38 -5.17
C GLY A 60 2.96 -0.94 -4.91
N TYR A 61 2.65 0.34 -5.10
CA TYR A 61 1.26 0.82 -5.19
C TYR A 61 0.54 0.12 -6.34
N ARG A 62 -0.68 -0.34 -6.06
CA ARG A 62 -1.59 -0.92 -7.04
C ARG A 62 -2.80 -0.01 -7.23
N THR A 63 -3.21 0.15 -8.48
CA THR A 63 -4.46 0.85 -8.76
C THR A 63 -5.66 -0.02 -8.34
N PRO A 64 -6.84 0.57 -8.12
CA PRO A 64 -8.04 -0.20 -7.79
C PRO A 64 -8.46 -1.20 -8.89
N GLU A 65 -7.92 -1.05 -10.10
CA GLU A 65 -8.17 -1.91 -11.26
C GLU A 65 -7.30 -3.16 -11.26
N GLU A 66 -6.23 -3.18 -10.46
CA GLU A 66 -5.35 -4.34 -10.28
C GLU A 66 -5.87 -5.22 -9.15
N GLU A 67 -6.61 -6.27 -9.48
CA GLU A 67 -7.07 -7.25 -8.48
C GLU A 67 -5.87 -7.98 -7.85
N PRO A 68 -5.68 -7.90 -6.52
CA PRO A 68 -4.61 -8.63 -5.86
C PRO A 68 -4.90 -10.13 -5.79
N GLU A 69 -3.96 -10.94 -6.29
CA GLU A 69 -3.93 -12.39 -6.07
C GLU A 69 -3.44 -12.70 -4.64
N TYR A 70 -4.37 -12.74 -3.69
CA TYR A 70 -4.02 -13.12 -2.32
C TYR A 70 -3.75 -14.62 -2.20
N ASN A 71 -2.76 -14.98 -1.39
CA ASN A 71 -2.58 -16.37 -0.97
C ASN A 71 -3.82 -16.83 -0.16
N PRO A 72 -4.55 -17.87 -0.60
CA PRO A 72 -5.77 -18.32 0.06
C PRO A 72 -5.54 -18.90 1.47
N GLY A 73 -4.29 -19.21 1.82
CA GLY A 73 -3.89 -19.69 3.15
C GLY A 73 -3.77 -18.60 4.20
N VAL A 74 -3.85 -17.31 3.83
CA VAL A 74 -3.70 -16.18 4.75
C VAL A 74 -4.90 -15.24 4.70
N CYS A 75 -5.18 -14.62 5.85
CA CYS A 75 -6.18 -13.59 5.96
C CYS A 75 -5.73 -12.36 5.16
N TRP A 76 -6.47 -11.99 4.12
CA TRP A 76 -6.21 -10.82 3.28
C TRP A 76 -6.02 -9.51 4.08
N ARG A 77 -6.68 -9.41 5.23
CA ARG A 77 -6.64 -8.20 6.07
C ARG A 77 -5.43 -8.17 7.00
N SER A 78 -5.02 -9.30 7.56
CA SER A 78 -4.00 -9.37 8.62
C SER A 78 -2.65 -9.92 8.15
N GLY A 79 -2.62 -10.73 7.09
CA GLY A 79 -1.45 -11.49 6.65
C GLY A 79 -1.14 -12.72 7.49
N ILE A 80 -1.92 -12.97 8.53
CA ILE A 80 -1.79 -14.16 9.37
C ILE A 80 -2.50 -15.31 8.67
N ASN A 81 -1.95 -16.52 8.80
CA ASN A 81 -2.60 -17.74 8.35
C ASN A 81 -4.06 -17.78 8.80
N SER A 82 -4.98 -17.99 7.84
CA SER A 82 -6.43 -17.87 8.05
C SER A 82 -6.95 -18.76 9.17
N ALA A 83 -6.30 -19.90 9.43
CA ALA A 83 -6.65 -20.82 10.52
C ALA A 83 -6.36 -20.26 11.93
N TYR A 84 -5.46 -19.27 12.03
CA TYR A 84 -5.03 -18.66 13.30
C TYR A 84 -5.46 -17.20 13.44
N CYS A 85 -6.03 -16.61 12.39
CA CYS A 85 -6.48 -15.24 12.45
C CYS A 85 -7.92 -15.18 12.99
N HIS A 86 -8.14 -14.30 13.97
CA HIS A 86 -9.42 -14.13 14.66
C HIS A 86 -10.18 -12.87 14.22
N CYS A 87 -9.91 -12.33 13.01
CA CYS A 87 -10.54 -11.08 12.56
C CYS A 87 -12.00 -11.25 12.08
N GLY A 88 -12.49 -12.49 11.97
CA GLY A 88 -13.88 -12.80 11.65
C GLY A 88 -14.32 -12.47 10.22
N HIS A 89 -13.38 -12.29 9.28
CA HIS A 89 -13.65 -11.95 7.87
C HIS A 89 -13.08 -13.01 6.89
N HIS A 90 -13.09 -14.30 7.27
CA HIS A 90 -12.52 -15.40 6.45
C HIS A 90 -13.58 -16.41 5.96
N GLU A 91 -14.85 -16.03 6.01
CA GLU A 91 -15.99 -16.85 5.56
C GLU A 91 -16.34 -16.62 4.09
#